data_AF-A0A916NEE1-F1
#
_entry.id   AF-A0A916NEE1-F1
#
_cell.length_a   1.000
_cell.length_b   1.000
_cell.length_c   1.000
_cell.angle_alpha   90.00
_cell.angle_beta   90.00
_cell.angle_gamma   90.00
#
_symmetry.space_group_name_H-M   'P 1'
#
loop_
_entity.id
_entity.type
_entity.pdbx_description
1 polymer ?
#
loop_
_entity_poly.entity_id
_entity_poly.type
_entity_poly.pdbx_seq_one_letter_code
_entity_poly.pdbx_strand_id
1 'polypeptide(L)'
;MKKELLRVIPIFIFPIWLLSCITSDGVSVAPDEGTKVESLKKAIIGKWEFQTENLRILGGKSWIELRGDSSYTLHSIASKSVITDKYAVVSSSEITLNSFGKIANFKDNGKGITFELYSNSKKVASGANRVAAIDTTEQTTLLCRYWNMLSEEAGIDSVRNVGKSTVQFYDTGIYVIRSGLTTSGTSYAGLTMHWKWHPEIANRIIYWYTADRIDPNKYYYDIHQLTETSLKITESNYWGLFKFNFTPEP
;
A
#
# COMPACT_ATOMS: atom_id res chain seq x y z
N MET A 1 -15.88 -97.83 -31.11
CA MET A 1 -15.68 -98.06 -29.65
C MET A 1 -15.10 -96.78 -29.06
N LYS A 2 -15.83 -96.14 -28.13
CA LYS A 2 -15.41 -95.28 -26.99
C LYS A 2 -14.33 -94.20 -27.24
N LYS A 3 -14.42 -92.96 -26.79
CA LYS A 3 -15.35 -92.20 -25.94
C LYS A 3 -14.91 -90.74 -26.04
N GLU A 4 -15.85 -89.83 -25.85
CA GLU A 4 -15.66 -88.38 -25.77
C GLU A 4 -14.71 -87.92 -24.66
N LEU A 5 -14.18 -86.70 -24.80
CA LEU A 5 -14.15 -85.78 -23.65
C LEU A 5 -14.18 -84.31 -24.11
N LEU A 6 -15.37 -83.72 -24.02
CA LEU A 6 -15.58 -82.27 -23.89
C LEU A 6 -14.69 -81.72 -22.76
N ARG A 7 -13.93 -80.65 -23.03
CA ARG A 7 -13.42 -79.75 -21.99
C ARG A 7 -14.22 -78.46 -22.00
N VAL A 8 -15.16 -78.40 -21.07
CA VAL A 8 -15.77 -77.17 -20.56
C VAL A 8 -14.72 -76.47 -19.70
N ILE A 9 -14.38 -75.21 -20.00
CA ILE A 9 -13.67 -74.31 -19.08
C ILE A 9 -14.53 -73.06 -18.93
N PRO A 10 -14.80 -72.62 -17.68
CA PRO A 10 -15.87 -71.69 -17.38
C PRO A 10 -15.52 -70.25 -17.77
N ILE A 11 -16.49 -69.57 -18.40
CA ILE A 11 -16.51 -68.12 -18.56
C ILE A 11 -16.64 -67.52 -17.16
N PHE A 12 -15.53 -67.00 -16.62
CA PHE A 12 -15.57 -66.10 -15.48
C PHE A 12 -16.21 -64.78 -15.94
N ILE A 13 -17.50 -64.62 -15.63
CA ILE A 13 -18.18 -63.32 -15.67
C ILE A 13 -17.56 -62.48 -14.56
N PHE A 14 -16.62 -61.60 -14.93
CA PHE A 14 -16.20 -60.51 -14.06
C PHE A 14 -17.42 -59.61 -13.83
N PRO A 15 -17.88 -59.39 -12.58
CA PRO A 15 -18.81 -58.32 -12.32
C PRO A 15 -18.09 -57.01 -12.67
N ILE A 16 -18.54 -56.39 -13.76
CA ILE A 16 -18.29 -54.98 -14.04
C ILE A 16 -18.83 -54.25 -12.82
N TRP A 17 -17.93 -53.88 -11.90
CA TRP A 17 -18.18 -52.82 -10.96
C TRP A 17 -18.38 -51.56 -11.80
N LEU A 18 -19.63 -51.30 -12.14
CA LEU A 18 -20.12 -49.97 -12.44
C LEU A 18 -19.98 -49.15 -11.15
N LEU A 19 -18.74 -48.76 -10.84
CA LEU A 19 -18.50 -47.50 -10.18
C LEU A 19 -18.95 -46.44 -11.19
N SER A 20 -20.24 -46.17 -11.16
CA SER A 20 -20.76 -44.88 -11.54
C SER A 20 -20.00 -43.83 -10.75
N CYS A 21 -18.93 -43.29 -11.35
CA CYS A 21 -18.56 -41.91 -11.10
C CYS A 21 -19.76 -41.07 -11.56
N ILE A 22 -20.76 -40.97 -10.70
CA ILE A 22 -21.53 -39.74 -10.58
C ILE A 22 -20.47 -38.73 -10.17
N THR A 23 -19.86 -38.06 -11.14
CA THR A 23 -19.43 -36.68 -10.90
C THR A 23 -20.70 -36.00 -10.45
N SER A 24 -20.87 -35.87 -9.13
CA SER A 24 -21.81 -34.88 -8.63
C SER A 24 -21.27 -33.60 -9.24
N ASP A 25 -22.05 -33.02 -10.14
CA ASP A 25 -21.89 -31.63 -10.51
C ASP A 25 -22.05 -30.89 -9.19
N GLY A 26 -20.93 -30.74 -8.49
CA GLY A 26 -20.83 -29.99 -7.27
C GLY A 26 -21.22 -28.60 -7.68
N VAL A 27 -22.48 -28.26 -7.42
CA VAL A 27 -22.99 -26.91 -7.56
C VAL A 27 -22.06 -26.06 -6.73
N SER A 28 -21.07 -25.43 -7.38
CA SER A 28 -20.20 -24.49 -6.72
C SER A 28 -21.11 -23.32 -6.41
N VAL A 29 -21.62 -23.27 -5.18
CA VAL A 29 -22.42 -22.15 -4.71
C VAL A 29 -21.54 -20.93 -4.87
N ALA A 30 -21.92 -20.03 -5.78
CA ALA A 30 -21.19 -18.79 -5.97
C ALA A 30 -21.13 -18.07 -4.61
N PRO A 31 -19.97 -17.51 -4.22
CA PRO A 31 -19.85 -16.86 -2.93
C PRO A 31 -20.89 -15.75 -2.79
N ASP A 32 -21.52 -15.68 -1.63
CA ASP A 32 -22.46 -14.61 -1.33
C ASP A 32 -21.76 -13.23 -1.31
N GLU A 33 -22.56 -12.17 -1.37
CA GLU A 33 -22.04 -10.80 -1.43
C GLU A 33 -21.21 -10.42 -0.20
N GLY A 34 -21.56 -10.94 0.99
CA GLY A 34 -20.80 -10.68 2.22
C GLY A 34 -19.39 -11.26 2.15
N THR A 35 -19.26 -12.49 1.67
CA THR A 35 -17.98 -13.17 1.45
C THR A 35 -17.12 -12.42 0.43
N LYS A 36 -17.74 -11.88 -0.63
CA LYS A 36 -17.03 -11.04 -1.62
C LYS A 36 -16.59 -9.70 -1.05
N VAL A 37 -17.41 -9.05 -0.22
CA VAL A 37 -17.05 -7.80 0.47
C VAL A 37 -15.86 -8.01 1.39
N GLU A 38 -15.84 -9.07 2.20
CA GLU A 38 -14.72 -9.38 3.08
C GLU A 38 -13.43 -9.73 2.30
N SER A 39 -13.59 -10.41 1.16
CA SER A 39 -12.47 -10.68 0.26
C SER A 39 -11.91 -9.39 -0.33
N LEU A 40 -12.77 -8.46 -0.77
CA LEU A 40 -12.36 -7.15 -1.29
C LEU A 40 -11.66 -6.33 -0.21
N LYS A 41 -12.20 -6.25 1.01
CA LYS A 41 -11.59 -5.53 2.14
C LYS A 41 -10.13 -5.92 2.36
N LYS A 42 -9.80 -7.20 2.23
CA LYS A 42 -8.42 -7.70 2.35
C LYS A 42 -7.58 -7.40 1.11
N ALA A 43 -8.15 -7.58 -0.08
CA ALA A 43 -7.44 -7.42 -1.34
C ALA A 43 -6.98 -5.98 -1.61
N ILE A 44 -7.76 -4.99 -1.19
CA ILE A 44 -7.51 -3.57 -1.50
C ILE A 44 -6.49 -2.89 -0.58
N ILE A 45 -6.14 -3.50 0.55
CA ILE A 45 -5.19 -2.91 1.50
C ILE A 45 -3.83 -2.67 0.84
N GLY A 46 -3.20 -1.56 1.15
CA GLY A 46 -1.90 -1.15 0.62
C GLY A 46 -1.99 0.03 -0.33
N LYS A 47 -0.87 0.31 -0.99
CA LYS A 47 -0.69 1.48 -1.84
C LYS A 47 -0.86 1.13 -3.32
N TRP A 48 -1.56 2.02 -4.02
CA TRP A 48 -1.93 1.89 -5.41
C TRP A 48 -1.56 3.18 -6.15
N GLU A 49 -0.68 3.07 -7.14
CA GLU A 49 -0.25 4.18 -7.97
C GLU A 49 -1.07 4.23 -9.27
N PHE A 50 -1.69 5.36 -9.54
CA PHE A 50 -2.58 5.51 -10.70
C PHE A 50 -1.80 5.58 -12.00
N GLN A 51 -2.22 4.78 -12.99
CA GLN A 51 -1.50 4.60 -14.26
C GLN A 51 -1.67 5.77 -15.24
N THR A 52 -2.63 6.68 -15.02
CA THR A 52 -3.04 7.66 -16.03
C THR A 52 -2.67 9.09 -15.62
N GLU A 53 -1.93 9.78 -16.48
CA GLU A 53 -1.75 11.24 -16.43
C GLU A 53 -3.05 12.01 -16.71
N ASN A 54 -4.04 11.34 -17.32
CA ASN A 54 -5.36 11.87 -17.66
C ASN A 54 -6.34 11.93 -16.49
N LEU A 55 -5.88 11.71 -15.25
CA LEU A 55 -6.66 12.06 -14.07
C LEU A 55 -6.73 13.59 -13.94
N ARG A 56 -7.44 14.28 -14.83
CA ARG A 56 -7.67 15.74 -14.73
C ARG A 56 -8.27 16.16 -13.39
N ILE A 57 -8.97 15.25 -12.71
CA ILE A 57 -9.51 15.43 -11.36
C ILE A 57 -8.38 15.47 -10.31
N LEU A 58 -7.27 14.76 -10.54
CA LEU A 58 -6.11 14.70 -9.65
C LEU A 58 -4.86 15.33 -10.27
N GLY A 59 -4.97 16.00 -11.41
CA GLY A 59 -3.91 16.75 -12.09
C GLY A 59 -2.67 15.98 -12.59
N GLY A 60 -2.55 14.66 -12.45
CA GLY A 60 -1.38 13.91 -12.93
C GLY A 60 -1.07 12.66 -12.08
N LYS A 61 0.22 12.30 -11.96
CA LYS A 61 0.69 11.17 -11.13
C LYS A 61 0.14 11.30 -9.71
N SER A 62 -0.53 10.25 -9.25
CA SER A 62 -1.28 10.25 -8.00
C SER A 62 -1.32 8.83 -7.45
N TRP A 63 -1.53 8.70 -6.15
CA TRP A 63 -1.66 7.39 -5.52
C TRP A 63 -2.67 7.43 -4.38
N ILE A 64 -3.22 6.26 -4.06
CA ILE A 64 -4.06 6.04 -2.90
C ILE A 64 -3.48 4.90 -2.06
N GLU A 65 -3.49 5.07 -0.75
CA GLU A 65 -3.19 4.03 0.22
C GLU A 65 -4.47 3.72 1.01
N LEU A 66 -4.87 2.45 1.05
CA LEU A 66 -6.00 1.96 1.85
C LEU A 66 -5.45 1.12 3.01
N ARG A 67 -5.86 1.40 4.24
CA ARG A 67 -5.31 0.76 5.45
C ARG A 67 -6.35 -0.09 6.16
N GLY A 68 -5.89 -1.11 6.89
CA GLY A 68 -6.76 -2.08 7.58
C GLY A 68 -7.70 -1.47 8.64
N ASP A 69 -7.38 -0.26 9.14
CA ASP A 69 -8.22 0.51 10.08
C ASP A 69 -9.32 1.34 9.39
N SER A 70 -9.59 1.05 8.11
CA SER A 70 -10.52 1.79 7.24
C SER A 70 -10.14 3.26 7.01
N SER A 71 -8.87 3.64 7.20
CA SER A 71 -8.35 4.94 6.76
C SER A 71 -7.73 4.86 5.37
N TYR A 72 -7.76 5.99 4.65
CA TYR A 72 -7.04 6.13 3.39
C TYR A 72 -6.24 7.42 3.36
N THR A 73 -5.17 7.42 2.56
CA THR A 73 -4.46 8.62 2.14
C THR A 73 -4.47 8.69 0.62
N LEU A 74 -4.98 9.78 0.07
CA LEU A 74 -4.96 10.10 -1.36
C LEU A 74 -4.01 11.26 -1.59
N HIS A 75 -3.01 11.06 -2.44
CA HIS A 75 -2.06 12.10 -2.81
C HIS A 75 -2.16 12.39 -4.31
N SER A 76 -2.27 13.67 -4.63
CA SER A 76 -2.07 14.19 -5.97
C SER A 76 -0.77 14.98 -6.01
N ILE A 77 0.17 14.56 -6.87
CA ILE A 77 1.43 15.27 -7.06
C ILE A 77 1.17 16.64 -7.70
N ALA A 78 0.20 16.73 -8.61
CA ALA A 78 -0.04 17.93 -9.39
C ALA A 78 -0.71 19.05 -8.60
N SER A 79 -1.71 18.74 -7.78
CA SER A 79 -2.31 19.73 -6.87
C SER A 79 -1.52 19.87 -5.56
N LYS A 80 -0.48 19.05 -5.35
CA LYS A 80 0.28 18.95 -4.09
C LYS A 80 -0.64 18.76 -2.88
N SER A 81 -1.77 18.08 -3.10
CA SER A 81 -2.80 17.88 -2.07
C SER A 81 -2.72 16.47 -1.52
N VAL A 82 -2.77 16.37 -0.20
CA VAL A 82 -2.92 15.12 0.54
C VAL A 82 -4.27 15.15 1.23
N ILE A 83 -5.09 14.14 1.00
CA ILE A 83 -6.35 13.91 1.73
C ILE A 83 -6.13 12.67 2.59
N THR A 84 -6.43 12.76 3.87
CA THR A 84 -6.46 11.60 4.78
C THR A 84 -7.81 11.56 5.46
N ASP A 85 -8.54 10.45 5.30
CA ASP A 85 -9.91 10.31 5.80
C ASP A 85 -10.28 8.82 5.89
N LYS A 86 -11.54 8.49 6.19
CA LYS A 86 -12.06 7.13 6.28
C LYS A 86 -12.73 6.69 4.98
N TYR A 87 -12.66 5.38 4.73
CA TYR A 87 -13.35 4.72 3.62
C TYR A 87 -14.28 3.62 4.12
N ALA A 88 -15.23 3.20 3.29
CA ALA A 88 -16.10 2.06 3.55
C ALA A 88 -16.25 1.20 2.28
N VAL A 89 -16.14 -0.12 2.43
CA VAL A 89 -16.47 -1.06 1.35
C VAL A 89 -17.98 -1.32 1.41
N VAL A 90 -18.71 -0.80 0.42
CA VAL A 90 -20.18 -0.83 0.37
C VAL A 90 -20.68 -2.10 -0.31
N SER A 91 -19.95 -2.59 -1.30
CA SER A 91 -20.22 -3.84 -2.01
C SER A 91 -18.91 -4.46 -2.51
N SER A 92 -18.99 -5.63 -3.14
CA SER A 92 -17.87 -6.31 -3.79
C SER A 92 -17.23 -5.54 -4.96
N SER A 93 -17.81 -4.41 -5.35
CA SER A 93 -17.31 -3.57 -6.45
C SER A 93 -17.30 -2.08 -6.14
N GLU A 94 -17.69 -1.65 -4.93
CA GLU A 94 -17.81 -0.24 -4.56
C GLU A 94 -17.15 0.07 -3.21
N ILE A 95 -16.36 1.14 -3.19
CA ILE A 95 -15.72 1.72 -2.02
C ILE A 95 -16.06 3.21 -1.96
N THR A 96 -16.60 3.67 -0.86
CA THR A 96 -16.83 5.10 -0.59
C THR A 96 -15.61 5.70 0.11
N LEU A 97 -15.17 6.86 -0.36
CA LEU A 97 -14.10 7.68 0.20
C LEU A 97 -14.72 8.97 0.75
N ASN A 98 -14.94 9.07 2.06
CA ASN A 98 -15.88 10.03 2.68
C ASN A 98 -15.75 11.48 2.17
N SER A 99 -14.55 12.08 2.20
CA SER A 99 -14.32 13.46 1.74
C SER A 99 -13.92 13.61 0.26
N PHE A 100 -13.93 12.54 -0.53
CA PHE A 100 -13.43 12.59 -1.91
C PHE A 100 -14.45 12.11 -2.96
N GLY A 101 -15.17 11.03 -2.68
CA GLY A 101 -16.13 10.43 -3.60
C GLY A 101 -16.18 8.90 -3.49
N LYS A 102 -16.15 8.18 -4.61
CA LYS A 102 -16.18 6.71 -4.59
C LYS A 102 -15.37 6.06 -5.70
N ILE A 103 -14.92 4.84 -5.44
CA ILE A 103 -14.29 3.92 -6.39
C ILE A 103 -15.33 2.83 -6.70
N ALA A 104 -15.65 2.63 -7.97
CA ALA A 104 -16.58 1.58 -8.39
C ALA A 104 -16.01 0.71 -9.51
N ASN A 105 -16.69 -0.40 -9.82
CA ASN A 105 -16.36 -1.29 -10.93
C ASN A 105 -14.92 -1.84 -10.85
N PHE A 106 -14.49 -2.22 -9.64
CA PHE A 106 -13.17 -2.78 -9.38
C PHE A 106 -12.97 -4.10 -10.15
N LYS A 107 -11.89 -4.18 -10.93
CA LYS A 107 -11.47 -5.41 -11.61
C LYS A 107 -9.97 -5.60 -11.46
N ASP A 108 -9.59 -6.70 -10.83
CA ASP A 108 -8.21 -7.17 -10.79
C ASP A 108 -7.88 -7.89 -12.12
N ASN A 109 -6.75 -7.56 -12.72
CA ASN A 109 -6.27 -8.19 -13.95
C ASN A 109 -4.90 -8.90 -13.77
N GLY A 110 -4.46 -9.10 -12.52
CA GLY A 110 -3.20 -9.75 -12.16
C GLY A 110 -1.96 -8.86 -12.31
N LYS A 111 -2.03 -7.76 -13.07
CA LYS A 111 -0.96 -6.75 -13.20
C LYS A 111 -1.26 -5.46 -12.44
N GLY A 112 -2.50 -5.31 -11.98
CA GLY A 112 -3.02 -4.13 -11.32
C GLY A 112 -4.53 -4.19 -11.28
N ILE A 113 -5.13 -3.05 -10.96
CA ILE A 113 -6.58 -2.91 -10.83
C ILE A 113 -7.07 -1.88 -11.83
N THR A 114 -8.27 -2.11 -12.37
CA THR A 114 -9.01 -1.08 -13.08
C THR A 114 -10.27 -0.75 -12.30
N PHE A 115 -10.65 0.52 -12.30
CA PHE A 115 -11.81 1.02 -11.58
C PHE A 115 -12.29 2.33 -12.20
N GLU A 116 -13.47 2.78 -11.76
CA GLU A 116 -13.99 4.10 -12.05
C GLU A 116 -13.93 4.95 -10.78
N LEU A 117 -13.28 6.11 -10.87
CA LEU A 117 -13.24 7.10 -9.81
C LEU A 117 -14.33 8.14 -10.04
N TYR A 118 -15.16 8.34 -9.02
CA TYR A 118 -16.22 9.33 -9.02
C TYR A 118 -15.87 10.41 -7.99
N SER A 119 -15.82 11.68 -8.42
CA SER A 119 -15.63 12.83 -7.53
C SER A 119 -16.33 14.04 -8.12
N ASN A 120 -17.11 14.78 -7.31
CA ASN A 120 -17.85 15.98 -7.73
C ASN A 120 -18.64 15.78 -9.04
N SER A 121 -19.42 14.70 -9.13
CA SER A 121 -20.21 14.29 -10.30
C SER A 121 -19.40 13.98 -11.58
N LYS A 122 -18.07 13.99 -11.52
CA LYS A 122 -17.20 13.57 -12.62
C LYS A 122 -16.80 12.12 -12.45
N LYS A 123 -16.71 11.40 -13.57
CA LYS A 123 -16.26 10.01 -13.65
C LYS A 123 -14.97 9.93 -14.46
N VAL A 124 -13.99 9.20 -13.95
CA VAL A 124 -12.77 8.85 -14.70
C VAL A 124 -12.52 7.36 -14.57
N ALA A 125 -12.45 6.67 -15.72
CA ALA A 125 -11.93 5.32 -15.76
C ALA A 125 -10.41 5.38 -15.54
N SER A 126 -9.90 4.58 -14.62
CA SER A 126 -8.48 4.57 -14.24
C SER A 126 -7.99 3.14 -14.04
N GLY A 127 -6.68 2.99 -14.20
CA GLY A 127 -5.93 1.84 -13.70
C GLY A 127 -5.06 2.24 -12.52
N ALA A 128 -4.71 1.29 -11.66
CA ALA A 128 -3.65 1.44 -10.68
C ALA A 128 -2.77 0.20 -10.61
N ASN A 129 -1.49 0.41 -10.38
CA ASN A 129 -0.56 -0.65 -10.02
C ASN A 129 -0.42 -0.72 -8.52
N ARG A 130 -0.39 -1.94 -7.97
CA ARG A 130 -0.03 -2.11 -6.57
C ARG A 130 1.45 -1.78 -6.40
N VAL A 131 1.75 -0.92 -5.44
CA VAL A 131 3.13 -0.68 -5.03
C VAL A 131 3.50 -1.76 -4.03
N ALA A 132 4.62 -2.45 -4.26
CA ALA A 132 5.12 -3.43 -3.30
C ALA A 132 5.34 -2.75 -1.95
N ALA A 133 4.85 -3.38 -0.88
CA ALA A 133 5.17 -2.94 0.47
C ALA A 133 6.67 -3.10 0.71
N ILE A 134 7.20 -2.27 1.60
CA ILE A 134 8.54 -2.44 2.14
C ILE A 134 8.51 -3.66 3.06
N ASP A 135 9.53 -4.50 2.95
CA ASP A 135 9.66 -5.69 3.78
C ASP A 135 9.55 -5.33 5.27
N THR A 136 8.62 -6.01 5.95
CA THR A 136 8.35 -5.83 7.38
C THR A 136 9.44 -6.52 8.20
N THR A 137 10.57 -5.85 8.36
CA THR A 137 11.62 -6.24 9.30
C THR A 137 11.38 -5.58 10.67
N GLU A 138 12.11 -6.01 11.70
CA GLU A 138 12.13 -5.32 13.00
C GLU A 138 12.54 -3.84 12.83
N GLN A 139 13.54 -3.58 11.98
CA GLN A 139 14.00 -2.23 11.67
C GLN A 139 12.94 -1.39 10.96
N THR A 140 12.24 -1.95 9.97
CA THR A 140 11.10 -1.27 9.29
C THR A 140 10.00 -0.96 10.30
N THR A 141 9.64 -1.92 11.15
CA THR A 141 8.60 -1.76 12.17
C THR A 141 8.95 -0.68 13.18
N LEU A 142 10.22 -0.62 13.58
CA LEU A 142 10.75 0.40 14.46
C LEU A 142 10.71 1.78 13.81
N LEU A 143 11.06 1.89 12.52
CA LEU A 143 11.03 3.15 11.78
C LEU A 143 9.60 3.64 11.49
N CYS A 144 8.66 2.74 11.18
CA CYS A 144 7.29 3.04 10.76
C CYS A 144 6.35 3.45 11.90
N ARG A 145 6.66 4.59 12.54
CA ARG A 145 5.87 5.22 13.59
C ARG A 145 5.92 6.74 13.48
N TYR A 146 5.21 7.43 14.37
CA TYR A 146 5.28 8.89 14.48
C TYR A 146 6.53 9.30 15.26
N TRP A 147 7.26 10.27 14.71
CA TRP A 147 8.48 10.82 15.27
C TRP A 147 8.35 12.33 15.40
N ASN A 148 8.62 12.86 16.59
CA ASN A 148 8.76 14.29 16.86
C ASN A 148 10.21 14.71 16.68
N MET A 149 10.45 15.69 15.82
CA MET A 149 11.78 16.27 15.64
C MET A 149 12.14 17.12 16.87
N LEU A 150 13.31 16.86 17.45
CA LEU A 150 13.83 17.60 18.59
C LEU A 150 14.44 18.94 18.17
N SER A 151 14.31 19.93 19.05
CA SER A 151 14.83 21.27 18.86
C SER A 151 16.34 21.37 19.08
N GLU A 152 16.82 20.68 20.12
CA GLU A 152 18.17 20.81 20.64
C GLU A 152 19.08 19.76 20.02
N GLU A 153 20.28 20.20 19.62
CA GLU A 153 21.27 19.49 18.80
C GLU A 153 20.90 19.35 17.31
N ALA A 154 21.22 20.40 16.55
CA ALA A 154 21.22 20.47 15.08
C ALA A 154 19.86 20.33 14.35
N GLY A 155 18.72 20.32 15.05
CA GLY A 155 17.39 20.15 14.44
C GLY A 155 16.54 21.42 14.27
N ILE A 156 16.59 22.40 15.20
CA ILE A 156 15.81 23.65 15.08
C ILE A 156 16.56 24.78 14.37
N ASP A 157 17.89 24.82 14.43
CA ASP A 157 18.69 25.81 13.68
C ASP A 157 18.57 25.61 12.16
N SER A 158 18.16 24.43 11.70
CA SER A 158 17.92 24.13 10.28
C SER A 158 16.60 24.66 9.73
N VAL A 159 15.61 25.02 10.58
CA VAL A 159 14.30 25.51 10.11
C VAL A 159 13.78 26.65 10.97
N ARG A 160 14.34 27.84 10.77
CA ARG A 160 13.89 29.10 11.39
C ARG A 160 12.37 29.23 11.28
N ASN A 161 11.69 29.43 12.42
CA ASN A 161 10.22 29.58 12.55
C ASN A 161 9.36 28.31 12.48
N VAL A 162 9.91 27.11 12.71
CA VAL A 162 9.11 25.89 12.90
C VAL A 162 9.01 25.56 14.38
N GLY A 163 7.79 25.62 14.94
CA GLY A 163 7.57 25.36 16.37
C GLY A 163 7.54 23.87 16.72
N LYS A 164 7.05 23.03 15.80
CA LYS A 164 7.02 21.57 15.92
C LYS A 164 7.13 20.96 14.52
N SER A 165 7.94 19.93 14.35
CA SER A 165 7.93 19.12 13.13
C SER A 165 7.79 17.66 13.49
N THR A 166 6.91 16.94 12.80
CA THR A 166 6.78 15.49 12.92
C THR A 166 7.09 14.81 11.59
N VAL A 167 7.61 13.60 11.67
CA VAL A 167 7.77 12.71 10.53
C VAL A 167 7.13 11.37 10.82
N GLN A 168 6.46 10.80 9.83
CA GLN A 168 5.87 9.48 9.93
C GLN A 168 6.22 8.66 8.71
N PHE A 169 6.87 7.52 8.94
CA PHE A 169 7.15 6.54 7.90
C PHE A 169 6.05 5.49 7.85
N TYR A 170 5.63 5.14 6.65
CA TYR A 170 4.69 4.06 6.37
C TYR A 170 5.43 2.95 5.64
N ASP A 171 5.11 1.70 5.98
CA ASP A 171 5.63 0.49 5.34
C ASP A 171 5.20 0.36 3.86
N THR A 172 4.27 1.18 3.40
CA THR A 172 3.93 1.33 1.99
C THR A 172 4.91 2.19 1.19
N GLY A 173 6.03 2.60 1.80
CA GLY A 173 7.07 3.40 1.15
C GLY A 173 6.66 4.85 0.92
N ILE A 174 5.85 5.39 1.83
CA ILE A 174 5.56 6.83 1.94
C ILE A 174 6.07 7.31 3.29
N TYR A 175 6.60 8.52 3.34
CA TYR A 175 6.73 9.22 4.61
C TYR A 175 6.19 10.65 4.48
N VAL A 176 5.66 11.15 5.59
CA VAL A 176 4.99 12.44 5.68
C VAL A 176 5.70 13.28 6.72
N ILE A 177 6.13 14.48 6.33
CA ILE A 177 6.62 15.53 7.24
C ILE A 177 5.48 16.51 7.49
N ARG A 178 5.22 16.87 8.74
CA ARG A 178 4.28 17.92 9.12
C ARG A 178 5.01 18.95 9.97
N SER A 179 5.12 20.17 9.49
CA SER A 179 5.78 21.27 10.21
C SER A 179 4.75 22.34 10.60
N GLY A 180 4.58 22.54 11.91
CA GLY A 180 3.76 23.61 12.47
C GLY A 180 4.46 24.96 12.32
N LEU A 181 3.85 25.86 11.57
CA LEU A 181 4.36 27.22 11.29
C LEU A 181 4.18 28.18 12.49
N THR A 182 3.44 27.77 13.50
CA THR A 182 3.23 28.52 14.74
C THR A 182 3.52 27.61 15.93
N THR A 183 3.92 28.20 17.06
CA THR A 183 4.01 27.51 18.36
C THR A 183 2.67 26.92 18.81
N SER A 184 1.56 27.44 18.31
CA SER A 184 0.21 26.89 18.52
C SER A 184 -0.16 25.70 17.63
N GLY A 185 0.64 25.39 16.60
CA GLY A 185 0.41 24.25 15.70
C GLY A 185 -0.86 24.35 14.85
N THR A 186 -1.34 25.54 14.51
CA THR A 186 -2.63 25.71 13.79
C THR A 186 -2.50 25.77 12.26
N SER A 187 -1.29 25.91 11.73
CA SER A 187 -1.01 25.82 10.29
C SER A 187 0.15 24.87 10.05
N TYR A 188 -0.08 23.84 9.24
CA TYR A 188 0.91 22.82 8.91
C TYR A 188 1.33 22.92 7.45
N ALA A 189 2.63 23.00 7.20
CA ALA A 189 3.19 22.61 5.92
C ALA A 189 3.41 21.10 5.92
N GLY A 190 2.76 20.40 4.99
CA GLY A 190 2.89 18.96 4.79
C GLY A 190 3.78 18.66 3.59
N LEU A 191 4.77 17.80 3.74
CA LEU A 191 5.51 17.21 2.62
C LEU A 191 5.28 15.71 2.63
N THR A 192 5.00 15.15 1.46
CA THR A 192 4.85 13.72 1.28
C THR A 192 5.86 13.26 0.26
N MET A 193 6.65 12.27 0.66
CA MET A 193 7.72 11.72 -0.16
C MET A 193 7.63 10.21 -0.17
N HIS A 194 8.21 9.61 -1.20
CA HIS A 194 8.39 8.18 -1.27
C HIS A 194 9.71 7.81 -0.61
N TRP A 195 9.79 6.60 -0.06
CA TRP A 195 11.04 6.06 0.46
C TRP A 195 11.13 4.54 0.26
N LYS A 196 12.35 4.02 0.37
CA LYS A 196 12.65 2.59 0.55
C LYS A 196 14.03 2.42 1.20
N TRP A 197 14.32 1.23 1.71
CA TRP A 197 15.68 0.86 2.12
C TRP A 197 16.64 0.92 0.93
N HIS A 198 17.87 1.36 1.18
CA HIS A 198 18.94 1.29 0.20
C HIS A 198 19.30 -0.19 -0.05
N PRO A 199 19.44 -0.64 -1.31
CA PRO A 199 19.64 -2.06 -1.61
C PRO A 199 20.97 -2.62 -1.08
N GLU A 200 21.97 -1.75 -0.89
CA GLU A 200 23.35 -2.17 -0.55
C GLU A 200 23.84 -1.63 0.80
N ILE A 201 23.09 -0.72 1.45
CA ILE A 201 23.54 -0.02 2.67
C ILE A 201 22.44 -0.17 3.72
N ALA A 202 22.62 -1.12 4.63
CA ALA A 202 21.56 -1.56 5.57
C ALA A 202 20.96 -0.43 6.43
N ASN A 203 21.75 0.58 6.79
CA ASN A 203 21.30 1.69 7.63
C ASN A 203 20.97 2.96 6.83
N ARG A 204 20.66 2.82 5.54
CA ARG A 204 20.30 3.95 4.69
C ARG A 204 18.92 3.75 4.09
N ILE A 205 18.12 4.79 4.12
CA ILE A 205 16.91 4.89 3.29
C ILE A 205 17.14 5.90 2.18
N ILE A 206 16.56 5.64 1.02
CA ILE A 206 16.54 6.58 -0.11
C ILE A 206 15.15 7.15 -0.25
N TYR A 207 15.05 8.41 -0.65
CA TYR A 207 13.77 9.08 -0.78
C TYR A 207 13.67 9.94 -2.05
N TRP A 208 12.43 10.23 -2.46
CA TRP A 208 12.17 11.05 -3.64
C TRP A 208 10.78 11.70 -3.62
N TYR A 209 10.66 12.83 -4.31
CA TYR A 209 9.40 13.57 -4.45
C TYR A 209 8.48 12.98 -5.53
N THR A 210 9.05 12.56 -6.67
CA THR A 210 8.29 12.01 -7.80
C THR A 210 8.98 10.75 -8.33
N ALA A 211 8.21 9.76 -8.77
CA ALA A 211 8.67 8.41 -9.11
C ALA A 211 9.65 8.30 -10.31
N ASP A 212 10.09 9.43 -10.86
CA ASP A 212 10.66 9.55 -12.20
C ASP A 212 12.15 9.23 -12.21
N ARG A 213 12.91 9.66 -11.19
CA ARG A 213 14.36 9.44 -11.07
C ARG A 213 14.79 9.51 -9.60
N ILE A 214 15.34 8.40 -9.12
CA ILE A 214 15.96 8.31 -7.79
C ILE A 214 17.47 8.33 -8.00
N ASP A 215 18.14 9.35 -7.44
CA ASP A 215 19.59 9.30 -7.26
C ASP A 215 19.85 8.84 -5.82
N PRO A 216 20.18 7.55 -5.61
CA PRO A 216 20.35 6.98 -4.27
C PRO A 216 21.56 7.57 -3.53
N ASN A 217 22.45 8.28 -4.24
CA ASN A 217 23.62 8.93 -3.66
C ASN A 217 23.36 10.40 -3.33
N LYS A 218 22.20 10.94 -3.68
CA LYS A 218 21.87 12.36 -3.47
C LYS A 218 20.76 12.57 -2.45
N TYR A 219 19.70 11.77 -2.51
CA TYR A 219 18.51 11.91 -1.66
C TYR A 219 18.37 10.69 -0.76
N TYR A 220 18.96 10.77 0.43
CA TYR A 220 18.98 9.67 1.38
C TYR A 220 18.97 10.15 2.83
N TYR A 221 18.61 9.25 3.74
CA TYR A 221 18.89 9.39 5.16
C TYR A 221 19.79 8.24 5.62
N ASP A 222 20.91 8.58 6.24
CA ASP A 222 21.72 7.66 7.03
C ASP A 222 21.16 7.59 8.44
N ILE A 223 20.82 6.39 8.90
CA ILE A 223 20.29 6.10 10.22
C ILE A 223 21.45 5.72 11.14
N HIS A 224 21.77 6.60 12.09
CA HIS A 224 22.84 6.38 13.07
C HIS A 224 22.33 5.71 14.34
N GLN A 225 21.07 5.97 14.68
CA GLN A 225 20.41 5.38 15.84
C GLN A 225 18.93 5.20 15.50
N LEU A 226 18.41 4.00 15.73
CA LEU A 226 16.99 3.68 15.64
C LEU A 226 16.66 2.75 16.79
N THR A 227 16.00 3.28 17.82
CA THR A 227 15.56 2.58 19.03
C THR A 227 14.10 2.92 19.31
N GLU A 228 13.48 2.24 20.27
CA GLU A 228 12.09 2.52 20.68
C GLU A 228 11.87 3.99 21.10
N THR A 229 12.92 4.67 21.56
CA THR A 229 12.86 6.01 22.13
C THR A 229 13.61 7.07 21.34
N SER A 230 14.33 6.71 20.27
CA SER A 230 15.18 7.66 19.55
C SER A 230 15.41 7.26 18.10
N LEU A 231 15.30 8.25 17.22
CA LEU A 231 15.77 8.18 15.83
C LEU A 231 16.78 9.31 15.61
N LYS A 232 17.99 8.98 15.14
CA LYS A 232 19.00 9.96 14.75
C LYS A 232 19.45 9.69 13.33
N ILE A 233 19.33 10.71 12.48
CA ILE A 233 19.63 10.58 11.06
C ILE A 233 20.52 11.71 10.54
N THR A 234 21.21 11.44 9.44
CA THR A 234 21.76 12.47 8.57
C THR A 234 21.05 12.42 7.22
N GLU A 235 20.36 13.49 6.87
CA GLU A 235 19.80 13.69 5.54
C GLU A 235 20.87 14.19 4.59
N SER A 236 20.93 13.60 3.40
CA SER A 236 21.56 14.18 2.22
C SER A 236 20.48 14.65 1.26
N ASN A 237 20.64 15.88 0.76
CA ASN A 237 19.82 16.42 -0.31
C ASN A 237 20.62 17.43 -1.17
N TYR A 238 19.95 18.13 -2.08
CA TYR A 238 20.59 19.11 -2.97
C TYR A 238 21.38 20.21 -2.22
N TRP A 239 20.92 20.58 -1.02
CA TRP A 239 21.46 21.69 -0.24
C TRP A 239 22.58 21.29 0.71
N GLY A 240 22.86 20.00 0.86
CA GLY A 240 23.94 19.48 1.68
C GLY A 240 23.51 18.38 2.63
N LEU A 241 24.21 18.31 3.78
CA LEU A 241 23.99 17.32 4.83
C LEU A 241 23.36 17.98 6.05
N PHE A 242 22.26 17.40 6.53
CA PHE A 242 21.51 17.89 7.69
C PHE A 242 21.37 16.79 8.73
N LYS A 243 21.51 17.13 10.01
CA LYS A 243 21.39 16.15 11.10
C LYS A 243 20.08 16.38 11.83
N PHE A 244 19.35 15.31 12.08
CA PHE A 244 18.08 15.38 12.79
C PHE A 244 18.00 14.32 13.87
N ASN A 245 17.45 14.73 15.01
CA ASN A 245 17.15 13.87 16.14
C ASN A 245 15.63 13.86 16.35
N PHE A 246 15.08 12.70 16.65
CA PHE A 246 13.66 12.53 16.91
C PHE A 246 13.43 11.65 18.13
N THR A 247 12.28 11.88 18.76
CA THR A 247 11.68 10.99 19.78
C THR A 247 10.34 10.48 19.25
N PRO A 248 9.86 9.31 19.70
CA PRO A 248 8.53 8.85 19.32
C PRO A 248 7.46 9.85 19.78
N GLU A 249 6.40 10.01 18.99
CA GLU A 249 5.20 10.68 19.46
C GLU A 249 4.42 9.76 20.40
N PRO A 250 4.07 10.22 21.62
CA PRO A 250 3.36 9.40 22.60
C PRO A 250 1.95 9.00 22.15
#